data_AF-A0A9E3SN40-F1
#
_entry.id   AF-A0A9E3SN40-F1
#
_cell.length_a   1.000
_cell.length_b   1.000
_cell.length_c   1.000
_cell.angle_alpha   90.00
_cell.angle_beta   90.00
_cell.angle_gamma   90.00
#
_symmetry.space_group_name_H-M   'P 1'
#
loop_
_entity.id
_entity.type
_entity.pdbx_description
1 polymer ?
#
loop_
_entity_poly.entity_id
_entity_poly.type
_entity_poly.pdbx_seq_one_letter_code
_entity_poly.pdbx_strand_id
1 'polypeptide(L)'
;MNGFIRNFSRQLVGIVFIFSGFVKGVDPLGTAYRIEDYFVAYGMEWAMGLSLLLSILLSAAEFVIGLALVTGMKMRVTSWFLLVMMLFFTAVTYNDALYEPVPDCGCFGDAIKLTNWQTFYKNIFLMVFVFVVFFNRKRYKNRLYSGLQWFLVMAFFVGFAYFSYYNYSHLPMIDFRAWKEGAQLNPEEEQESLIYLTYRNKESGETKEYLSPDYPWDDPQWIENWEFVDQRTVLLGDQPDHGLFAEDSFGNDMTQVVLQSPNLLVFVSYDLRQIPADAIEKIEQIEERLAEKGGGVV
;
A
#
# COMPACT_ATOMS: atom_id res chain seq x y z
N MET A 1 12.23 -18.18 -29.86
CA MET A 1 11.36 -18.25 -28.67
C MET A 1 9.93 -18.51 -29.10
N ASN A 2 9.29 -19.50 -28.47
CA ASN A 2 7.94 -19.96 -28.82
C ASN A 2 6.93 -18.81 -28.67
N GLY A 3 5.99 -18.69 -29.62
CA GLY A 3 4.96 -17.65 -29.59
C GLY A 3 4.12 -17.66 -28.31
N PHE A 4 3.99 -18.84 -27.69
CA PHE A 4 3.35 -19.05 -26.40
C PHE A 4 4.03 -18.28 -25.27
N ILE A 5 5.33 -18.50 -25.04
CA ILE A 5 6.09 -17.84 -23.96
C ILE A 5 5.98 -16.32 -24.09
N ARG A 6 6.19 -15.78 -25.29
CA ARG A 6 6.08 -14.34 -25.55
C ARG A 6 4.70 -13.76 -25.20
N ASN A 7 3.64 -14.48 -25.54
CA ASN A 7 2.27 -14.03 -25.27
C ASN A 7 1.94 -14.18 -23.77
N PHE A 8 2.39 -15.27 -23.15
CA PHE A 8 2.23 -15.49 -21.71
C PHE A 8 2.92 -14.40 -20.90
N SER A 9 4.21 -14.11 -21.17
CA SER A 9 4.95 -13.04 -20.49
C SER A 9 4.25 -11.69 -20.61
N ARG A 10 3.72 -11.38 -21.79
CA ARG A 10 2.98 -10.13 -22.03
C ARG A 10 1.69 -10.07 -21.21
N GLN A 11 0.93 -11.16 -21.15
CA GLN A 11 -0.32 -11.18 -20.38
C GLN A 11 -0.07 -11.15 -18.88
N LEU A 12 0.90 -11.93 -18.38
CA LEU A 12 1.27 -11.97 -16.97
C LEU A 12 1.67 -10.58 -16.47
N VAL A 13 2.65 -9.95 -17.12
CA VAL A 13 3.12 -8.60 -16.73
C VAL A 13 2.01 -7.57 -16.89
N GLY A 14 1.22 -7.66 -17.96
CA GLY A 14 0.11 -6.75 -18.22
C GLY A 14 -0.96 -6.80 -17.12
N ILE A 15 -1.37 -8.00 -16.70
CA ILE A 15 -2.38 -8.18 -15.64
C ILE A 15 -1.86 -7.68 -14.30
N VAL A 16 -0.60 -7.99 -13.94
CA VAL A 16 0.00 -7.52 -12.69
C VAL A 16 0.06 -5.99 -12.64
N PHE A 17 0.38 -5.34 -13.76
CA PHE A 17 0.42 -3.88 -13.85
C PHE A 17 -0.96 -3.23 -13.80
N ILE A 18 -1.96 -3.86 -14.43
CA ILE A 18 -3.36 -3.42 -14.32
C ILE A 18 -3.81 -3.49 -12.85
N PHE A 19 -3.54 -4.60 -12.18
CA PHE A 19 -3.91 -4.78 -10.77
C PHE A 19 -3.19 -3.77 -9.86
N SER A 20 -1.87 -3.63 -10.01
CA SER A 20 -1.04 -2.66 -9.29
C SER A 20 -1.56 -1.23 -9.46
N GLY A 21 -1.73 -0.77 -10.71
CA GLY A 21 -2.22 0.57 -11.01
C GLY A 21 -3.65 0.78 -10.53
N PHE A 22 -4.51 -0.24 -10.64
CA PHE A 22 -5.90 -0.16 -10.16
C PHE A 22 -5.97 0.06 -8.64
N VAL A 23 -5.29 -0.76 -7.85
CA VAL A 23 -5.36 -0.64 -6.38
C VAL A 23 -4.82 0.72 -5.91
N LYS A 24 -3.67 1.15 -6.44
CA LYS A 24 -3.11 2.48 -6.15
C LYS A 24 -4.03 3.61 -6.61
N GLY A 25 -4.74 3.40 -7.72
CA GLY A 25 -5.68 4.38 -8.24
C GLY A 25 -6.99 4.46 -7.47
N VAL A 26 -7.37 3.42 -6.72
CA VAL A 26 -8.52 3.42 -5.81
C VAL A 26 -8.18 4.17 -4.51
N ASP A 27 -6.94 4.05 -4.02
CA ASP A 27 -6.44 4.85 -2.90
C ASP A 27 -5.17 5.64 -3.26
N PRO A 28 -5.31 6.80 -3.92
CA PRO A 28 -4.18 7.63 -4.30
C PRO A 28 -3.49 8.28 -3.10
N LEU A 29 -4.16 8.43 -1.94
CA LEU A 29 -3.56 9.01 -0.74
C LEU A 29 -2.60 8.03 -0.09
N GLY A 30 -2.98 6.76 0.05
CA GLY A 30 -2.08 5.71 0.55
C GLY A 30 -0.77 5.65 -0.24
N THR A 31 -0.85 5.72 -1.57
CA THR A 31 0.34 5.77 -2.43
C THR A 31 1.10 7.10 -2.32
N ALA A 32 0.42 8.22 -2.08
CA ALA A 32 1.06 9.51 -1.87
C ALA A 32 1.91 9.53 -0.59
N TYR A 33 1.40 8.97 0.52
CA TYR A 33 2.17 8.85 1.76
C TYR A 33 3.43 8.02 1.58
N ARG A 34 3.37 6.94 0.79
CA ARG A 34 4.57 6.16 0.44
C ARG A 34 5.60 6.98 -0.34
N ILE A 35 5.15 7.83 -1.27
CA ILE A 35 6.04 8.74 -2.00
C ILE A 35 6.65 9.79 -1.04
N GLU A 36 5.89 10.27 -0.06
CA GLU A 36 6.39 11.18 0.98
C GLU A 36 7.44 10.50 1.86
N ASP A 37 7.21 9.25 2.29
CA ASP A 37 8.18 8.45 3.05
C ASP A 37 9.52 8.36 2.28
N TYR A 38 9.46 8.10 0.97
CA TYR A 38 10.66 8.11 0.11
C TYR A 38 11.30 9.50 0.01
N PHE A 39 10.51 10.57 -0.11
CA PHE A 39 11.07 11.92 -0.14
C PHE A 39 11.77 12.29 1.15
N VAL A 40 11.22 11.94 2.31
CA VAL A 40 11.88 12.13 3.60
C VAL A 40 13.16 11.31 3.66
N ALA A 41 13.10 10.02 3.33
CA ALA A 41 14.26 9.13 3.35
C ALA A 41 15.42 9.60 2.45
N TYR A 42 15.12 10.21 1.31
CA TYR A 42 16.12 10.73 0.37
C TYR A 42 16.43 12.23 0.54
N GLY A 43 15.90 12.89 1.58
CA GLY A 43 16.15 14.31 1.85
C GLY A 43 15.54 15.28 0.81
N MET A 44 14.44 14.87 0.16
CA MET A 44 13.70 15.61 -0.86
C MET A 44 12.37 16.18 -0.33
N GLU A 45 12.33 16.62 0.93
CA GLU A 45 11.12 17.18 1.57
C GLU A 45 10.47 18.34 0.79
N TRP A 46 11.26 19.12 0.04
CA TRP A 46 10.76 20.19 -0.82
C TRP A 46 9.77 19.70 -1.89
N ALA A 47 9.78 18.41 -2.24
CA ALA A 47 8.91 17.80 -3.23
C ALA A 47 7.63 17.18 -2.64
N MET A 48 7.41 17.19 -1.32
CA MET A 48 6.24 16.56 -0.67
C MET A 48 4.90 17.05 -1.25
N GLY A 49 4.79 18.34 -1.59
CA GLY A 49 3.57 18.87 -2.22
C GLY A 49 3.23 18.26 -3.59
N LEU A 50 4.16 17.53 -4.22
CA LEU A 50 3.95 16.83 -5.49
C LEU A 50 3.54 15.37 -5.31
N SER A 51 3.56 14.82 -4.09
CA SER A 51 3.34 13.39 -3.84
C SER A 51 1.99 12.90 -4.33
N LEU A 52 0.91 13.65 -4.08
CA LEU A 52 -0.43 13.30 -4.56
C LEU A 52 -0.50 13.30 -6.10
N LEU A 53 0.10 14.31 -6.74
CA LEU A 53 0.14 14.38 -8.20
C LEU A 53 0.92 13.20 -8.79
N LEU A 54 2.08 12.89 -8.21
CA LEU A 54 2.92 11.78 -8.64
C LEU A 54 2.23 10.42 -8.41
N SER A 55 1.53 10.26 -7.29
CA SER A 55 0.72 9.07 -7.00
C SER A 55 -0.31 8.80 -8.10
N ILE A 56 -1.10 9.82 -8.47
CA ILE A 56 -2.12 9.71 -9.53
C ILE A 56 -1.47 9.40 -10.89
N LEU A 57 -0.40 10.13 -11.25
CA LEU A 57 0.27 9.97 -12.54
C LEU A 57 0.97 8.61 -12.67
N LEU A 58 1.63 8.14 -11.60
CA LEU A 58 2.31 6.85 -11.55
C LEU A 58 1.31 5.71 -11.67
N SER A 59 0.20 5.77 -10.92
CA SER A 59 -0.87 4.77 -10.95
C SER A 59 -1.53 4.70 -12.33
N ALA A 60 -1.82 5.85 -12.95
CA ALA A 60 -2.33 5.91 -14.31
C ALA A 60 -1.34 5.36 -15.34
N ALA A 61 -0.04 5.65 -15.19
CA ALA A 61 0.99 5.11 -16.07
C ALA A 61 1.09 3.58 -15.96
N GLU A 62 1.10 3.02 -14.75
CA GLU A 62 1.10 1.57 -14.50
C GLU A 62 -0.10 0.89 -15.15
N PHE A 63 -1.30 1.42 -14.88
CA PHE A 63 -2.54 0.87 -15.40
C PHE A 63 -2.57 0.87 -16.93
N VAL A 64 -2.20 1.99 -17.56
CA VAL A 64 -2.20 2.12 -19.02
C VAL A 64 -1.12 1.28 -19.68
N ILE A 65 0.07 1.17 -19.09
CA ILE A 65 1.11 0.23 -19.56
C ILE A 65 0.57 -1.20 -19.50
N GLY A 66 -0.09 -1.58 -18.40
CA GLY A 66 -0.72 -2.88 -18.24
C GLY A 66 -1.78 -3.16 -19.31
N LEU A 67 -2.71 -2.23 -19.54
CA LEU A 67 -3.71 -2.32 -20.61
C LEU A 67 -3.08 -2.43 -22.00
N ALA A 68 -2.07 -1.60 -22.29
CA ALA A 68 -1.36 -1.61 -23.56
C ALA A 68 -0.63 -2.96 -23.79
N LEU A 69 -0.09 -3.57 -22.72
CA LEU A 69 0.48 -4.91 -22.79
C LEU A 69 -0.59 -5.96 -23.08
N VAL A 70 -1.72 -5.98 -22.36
CA VAL A 70 -2.79 -6.98 -22.54
C VAL A 70 -3.44 -6.90 -23.92
N THR A 71 -3.65 -5.68 -24.42
CA THR A 71 -4.24 -5.42 -25.75
C THR A 71 -3.23 -5.50 -26.90
N GLY A 72 -1.93 -5.40 -26.60
CA GLY A 72 -0.85 -5.43 -27.60
C GLY A 72 -0.72 -4.11 -28.37
N MET A 73 -1.09 -2.99 -27.75
CA MET A 73 -1.02 -1.66 -28.34
C MET A 73 0.37 -1.07 -28.22
N LYS A 74 0.89 -0.50 -29.31
CA LYS A 74 2.16 0.24 -29.35
C LYS A 74 3.32 -0.44 -28.64
N MET A 75 3.44 -1.77 -28.76
CA MET A 75 4.42 -2.59 -28.02
C MET A 75 5.86 -2.06 -28.09
N ARG A 76 6.28 -1.40 -29.18
CA ARG A 76 7.62 -0.79 -29.23
C ARG A 76 7.84 0.30 -28.19
N VAL A 77 6.84 1.15 -27.97
CA VAL A 77 6.88 2.28 -27.03
C VAL A 77 6.57 1.77 -25.63
N THR A 78 5.49 1.00 -25.48
CA THR A 78 5.06 0.42 -24.20
C THR A 78 6.17 -0.43 -23.56
N SER A 79 6.89 -1.26 -24.33
CA SER A 79 7.98 -2.07 -23.79
C SER A 79 9.17 -1.24 -23.30
N TRP A 80 9.43 -0.06 -23.88
CA TRP A 80 10.49 0.84 -23.40
C TRP A 80 10.10 1.48 -22.07
N PHE A 81 8.89 2.03 -21.97
CA PHE A 81 8.38 2.60 -20.71
C PHE A 81 8.30 1.54 -19.61
N LEU A 82 7.77 0.36 -19.93
CA LEU A 82 7.75 -0.80 -19.02
C LEU A 82 9.15 -1.12 -18.49
N LEU A 83 10.16 -1.19 -19.37
CA LEU A 83 11.53 -1.54 -18.97
C LEU A 83 12.11 -0.47 -18.04
N VAL A 84 11.98 0.81 -18.38
CA VAL A 84 12.50 1.91 -17.57
C VAL A 84 11.84 1.93 -16.19
N MET A 85 10.51 1.80 -16.14
CA MET A 85 9.77 1.82 -14.89
C MET A 85 10.11 0.60 -14.02
N MET A 86 10.24 -0.59 -14.61
CA MET A 86 10.65 -1.78 -13.86
C MET A 86 12.09 -1.68 -13.35
N LEU A 87 13.00 -1.10 -14.12
CA LEU A 87 14.39 -0.88 -13.67
C LEU A 87 14.42 0.08 -12.49
N PHE A 88 13.64 1.16 -12.56
CA PHE A 88 13.46 2.10 -11.46
C PHE A 88 12.89 1.41 -10.21
N PHE A 89 11.76 0.71 -10.31
CA PHE A 89 11.17 -0.03 -9.18
C PHE A 89 12.10 -1.08 -8.60
N THR A 90 12.87 -1.80 -9.44
CA THR A 90 13.84 -2.80 -8.98
C THR A 90 15.01 -2.14 -8.23
N ALA A 91 15.48 -0.97 -8.68
CA ALA A 91 16.55 -0.24 -7.99
C ALA A 91 16.09 0.30 -6.63
N VAL A 92 14.89 0.90 -6.56
CA VAL A 92 14.30 1.39 -5.31
C VAL A 92 14.06 0.23 -4.34
N THR A 93 13.40 -0.85 -4.80
CA THR A 93 13.11 -2.01 -3.93
C THR A 93 14.34 -2.78 -3.49
N TYR A 94 15.43 -2.73 -4.26
CA TYR A 94 16.72 -3.25 -3.81
C TYR A 94 17.31 -2.41 -2.68
N ASN A 95 17.24 -1.08 -2.79
CA ASN A 95 17.63 -0.19 -1.70
C ASN A 95 16.79 -0.44 -0.44
N ASP A 96 15.48 -0.64 -0.63
CA ASP A 96 14.57 -0.89 0.49
C ASP A 96 14.85 -2.23 1.20
N ALA A 97 15.24 -3.25 0.44
CA ALA A 97 15.61 -4.56 0.99
C ALA A 97 16.93 -4.55 1.77
N LEU A 98 17.84 -3.59 1.49
CA LEU A 98 19.14 -3.51 2.16
C LEU A 98 19.15 -2.59 3.37
N TYR A 99 18.46 -1.46 3.28
CA TYR A 99 18.60 -0.37 4.25
C TYR A 99 17.30 -0.04 4.99
N GLU A 100 16.17 -0.65 4.58
CA GLU A 100 14.84 -0.45 5.18
C GLU A 100 14.52 1.03 5.48
N PRO A 101 14.71 1.95 4.52
CA PRO A 101 14.43 3.37 4.72
C PRO A 101 12.93 3.66 4.86
N VAL A 102 12.09 2.75 4.35
CA VAL A 102 10.63 2.80 4.40
C VAL A 102 10.09 1.41 4.77
N PRO A 103 8.93 1.33 5.46
CA PRO A 103 8.39 0.07 5.97
C PRO A 103 7.93 -0.88 4.85
N ASP A 104 7.37 -0.34 3.77
CA ASP A 104 7.04 -1.09 2.57
C ASP A 104 7.08 -0.20 1.31
N CYS A 105 7.13 -0.82 0.13
CA CYS A 105 7.23 -0.12 -1.16
C CYS A 105 5.89 0.42 -1.70
N GLY A 106 4.75 0.10 -1.07
CA GLY A 106 3.43 0.50 -1.57
C GLY A 106 3.03 -0.05 -2.95
N CYS A 107 3.73 -1.07 -3.46
CA CYS A 107 3.53 -1.60 -4.81
C CYS A 107 2.09 -2.06 -5.13
N PHE A 108 1.32 -2.50 -4.14
CA PHE A 108 -0.07 -2.92 -4.31
C PHE A 108 -1.01 -2.16 -3.37
N GLY A 109 -0.62 -0.96 -2.92
CA GLY A 109 -1.33 -0.21 -1.89
C GLY A 109 -1.61 -1.07 -0.66
N ASP A 110 -2.74 -0.80 0.01
CA ASP A 110 -3.17 -1.55 1.19
C ASP A 110 -3.78 -2.93 0.86
N ALA A 111 -4.03 -3.26 -0.41
CA ALA A 111 -4.63 -4.55 -0.75
C ALA A 111 -3.68 -5.74 -0.51
N ILE A 112 -2.37 -5.54 -0.70
CA ILE A 112 -1.35 -6.58 -0.46
C ILE A 112 -0.09 -5.94 0.10
N LYS A 113 0.13 -6.10 1.41
CA LYS A 113 1.38 -5.71 2.07
C LYS A 113 2.43 -6.80 1.88
N LEU A 114 3.54 -6.44 1.24
CA LEU A 114 4.69 -7.32 1.01
C LEU A 114 5.90 -6.76 1.73
N THR A 115 6.73 -7.63 2.30
CA THR A 115 8.00 -7.20 2.88
C THR A 115 8.94 -6.65 1.80
N ASN A 116 9.94 -5.86 2.19
CA ASN A 116 10.91 -5.27 1.25
C ASN A 116 11.62 -6.34 0.41
N TRP A 117 12.04 -7.44 1.04
CA TRP A 117 12.63 -8.59 0.34
C TRP A 117 11.66 -9.30 -0.60
N GLN A 118 10.41 -9.52 -0.19
CA GLN A 118 9.39 -10.12 -1.07
C GLN A 118 9.11 -9.25 -2.29
N THR A 119 9.06 -7.92 -2.10
CA THR A 119 8.84 -6.97 -3.20
C THR A 119 10.01 -6.97 -4.19
N PHE A 120 11.26 -7.01 -3.69
CA PHE A 120 12.44 -7.12 -4.53
C PHE A 120 12.43 -8.42 -5.35
N TYR A 121 12.18 -9.58 -4.75
CA TYR A 121 12.12 -10.85 -5.46
C TYR A 121 11.00 -10.89 -6.51
N LYS A 122 9.82 -10.34 -6.19
CA LYS A 122 8.73 -10.16 -7.17
C LYS A 122 9.19 -9.33 -8.36
N ASN A 123 9.90 -8.22 -8.13
CA ASN A 123 10.38 -7.36 -9.20
C ASN A 123 11.43 -8.06 -10.08
N ILE A 124 12.35 -8.82 -9.50
CA ILE A 124 13.31 -9.65 -10.25
C ILE A 124 12.59 -10.71 -11.09
N PHE A 125 11.60 -11.39 -10.52
CA PHE A 125 10.79 -12.37 -11.24
C PHE A 125 10.07 -11.73 -12.43
N LEU A 126 9.39 -10.59 -12.22
CA LEU A 126 8.71 -9.85 -13.29
C LEU A 126 9.69 -9.32 -14.34
N MET A 127 10.90 -8.92 -13.94
CA MET A 127 11.94 -8.41 -14.83
C MET A 127 12.32 -9.44 -15.92
N VAL A 128 12.35 -10.73 -15.58
CA VAL A 128 12.61 -11.80 -16.57
C VAL A 128 11.57 -11.76 -17.70
N PHE A 129 10.29 -11.62 -17.37
CA PHE A 129 9.20 -11.52 -18.34
C PHE A 129 9.22 -10.18 -19.10
N VAL A 130 9.62 -9.10 -18.44
CA VAL A 130 9.80 -7.77 -19.06
C VAL A 130 10.90 -7.84 -20.13
N PHE A 131 12.03 -8.49 -19.86
CA PHE A 131 13.08 -8.69 -20.88
C PHE A 131 12.57 -9.52 -22.06
N VAL A 132 11.81 -10.59 -21.80
CA VAL A 132 11.16 -11.37 -22.86
C VAL A 132 10.28 -10.46 -23.74
N VAL A 133 9.43 -9.63 -23.14
CA VAL A 133 8.57 -8.68 -23.86
C VAL A 133 9.41 -7.66 -24.64
N PHE A 134 10.43 -7.09 -24.01
CA PHE A 134 11.29 -6.06 -24.61
C PHE A 134 12.05 -6.58 -25.83
N PHE A 135 12.73 -7.73 -25.74
CA PHE A 135 13.47 -8.28 -26.88
C PHE A 135 12.55 -8.73 -28.02
N ASN A 136 11.29 -9.07 -27.71
CA ASN A 136 10.31 -9.47 -28.71
C ASN A 136 9.38 -8.34 -29.18
N ARG A 137 9.61 -7.09 -28.73
CA ARG A 137 8.76 -5.92 -29.02
C ARG A 137 8.47 -5.69 -30.51
N LYS A 138 9.42 -6.03 -31.39
CA LYS A 138 9.29 -5.89 -32.85
C LYS A 138 8.43 -6.98 -33.51
N ARG A 139 8.18 -8.10 -32.82
CA ARG A 139 7.47 -9.27 -33.34
C ARG A 139 5.97 -9.29 -33.03
N TYR A 140 5.48 -8.33 -32.24
CA TYR A 140 4.05 -8.16 -31.99
C TYR A 140 3.41 -7.43 -33.18
N LYS A 141 2.32 -7.98 -33.71
CA LYS A 141 1.55 -7.35 -34.78
C LYS A 141 0.59 -6.33 -34.16
N ASN A 142 0.66 -5.09 -34.63
CA ASN A 142 -0.34 -4.08 -34.28
C ASN A 142 -1.66 -4.45 -34.97
N ARG A 143 -2.74 -4.63 -34.19
CA ARG A 143 -4.08 -4.93 -34.73
C ARG A 143 -4.89 -3.68 -35.07
N LEU A 144 -4.53 -2.53 -34.48
CA LEU A 144 -5.23 -1.26 -34.62
C LEU A 144 -4.38 -0.23 -35.36
N TYR A 145 -5.04 0.72 -36.01
CA TYR A 145 -4.39 1.87 -36.64
C TYR A 145 -3.62 2.72 -35.63
N SER A 146 -2.47 3.25 -36.06
CA SER A 146 -1.52 3.97 -35.21
C SER A 146 -2.14 5.16 -34.45
N GLY A 147 -3.02 5.93 -35.09
CA GLY A 147 -3.69 7.08 -34.48
C GLY A 147 -4.71 6.68 -33.43
N LEU A 148 -5.54 5.67 -33.73
CA LEU A 148 -6.52 5.13 -32.78
C LEU A 148 -5.83 4.57 -31.53
N GLN A 149 -4.66 3.93 -31.68
CA GLN A 149 -3.91 3.44 -30.53
C GLN A 149 -3.46 4.57 -29.59
N TRP A 150 -2.95 5.68 -30.13
CA TRP A 150 -2.55 6.83 -29.33
C TRP A 150 -3.74 7.48 -28.64
N PHE A 151 -4.85 7.66 -29.37
CA PHE A 151 -6.09 8.19 -28.81
C PHE A 151 -6.56 7.33 -27.63
N LEU A 152 -6.63 6.01 -27.79
CA LEU A 152 -7.05 5.09 -26.74
C LEU A 152 -6.10 5.12 -25.53
N VAL A 153 -4.78 5.11 -25.74
CA VAL A 153 -3.80 5.20 -24.64
C VAL A 153 -3.97 6.50 -23.85
N MET A 154 -4.12 7.63 -24.54
CA MET A 154 -4.35 8.93 -23.89
C MET A 154 -5.71 9.01 -23.19
N ALA A 155 -6.76 8.48 -23.82
CA ALA A 155 -8.10 8.44 -23.23
C ALA A 155 -8.13 7.58 -21.96
N PHE A 156 -7.49 6.41 -21.97
CA PHE A 156 -7.36 5.58 -20.77
C PHE A 156 -6.51 6.25 -19.69
N PHE A 157 -5.44 6.95 -20.06
CA PHE A 157 -4.60 7.67 -19.10
C PHE A 157 -5.39 8.79 -18.40
N VAL A 158 -6.05 9.66 -19.16
CA VAL A 158 -6.84 10.77 -18.62
C VAL A 158 -8.05 10.24 -17.84
N GLY A 159 -8.73 9.22 -18.38
CA GLY A 159 -9.87 8.60 -17.70
C GLY A 159 -9.49 7.94 -16.39
N PHE A 160 -8.34 7.26 -16.33
CA PHE A 160 -7.86 6.65 -15.10
C PHE A 160 -7.34 7.68 -14.09
N ALA A 161 -6.64 8.72 -14.54
CA ALA A 161 -6.26 9.83 -13.66
C ALA A 161 -7.48 10.53 -13.05
N TYR A 162 -8.54 10.73 -13.85
CA TYR A 162 -9.82 11.23 -13.35
C TYR A 162 -10.46 10.26 -12.35
N PHE A 163 -10.44 8.95 -12.63
CA PHE A 163 -10.91 7.94 -11.70
C PHE A 163 -10.17 8.02 -10.36
N SER A 164 -8.85 8.14 -10.35
CA SER A 164 -8.09 8.32 -9.11
C SER A 164 -8.42 9.62 -8.40
N TYR A 165 -8.54 10.73 -9.13
CA TYR A 165 -8.98 11.99 -8.53
C TYR A 165 -10.40 11.92 -7.93
N TYR A 166 -11.29 11.16 -8.56
CA TYR A 166 -12.64 10.92 -8.04
C TYR A 166 -12.60 10.16 -6.72
N ASN A 167 -11.79 9.08 -6.61
CA ASN A 167 -11.59 8.33 -5.37
C ASN A 167 -10.83 9.11 -4.29
N TYR A 168 -10.10 10.17 -4.66
CA TYR A 168 -9.54 11.12 -3.69
C TYR A 168 -10.62 12.05 -3.14
N SER A 169 -11.52 12.53 -4.01
CA SER A 169 -12.52 13.55 -3.65
C SER A 169 -13.80 12.96 -3.02
N HIS A 170 -14.00 11.65 -3.16
CA HIS A 170 -15.12 10.88 -2.63
C HIS A 170 -14.59 9.65 -1.91
N LEU A 171 -15.45 8.93 -1.18
CA LEU A 171 -15.05 7.64 -0.61
C LEU A 171 -14.54 6.70 -1.71
N PRO A 172 -13.44 5.96 -1.45
CA PRO A 172 -12.86 5.06 -2.43
C PRO A 172 -13.88 3.99 -2.82
N MET A 173 -13.89 3.62 -4.10
CA MET A 173 -14.82 2.61 -4.63
C MET A 173 -14.68 1.26 -3.92
N ILE A 174 -13.46 0.92 -3.52
CA ILE A 174 -13.16 -0.26 -2.71
C ILE A 174 -12.21 0.19 -1.60
N ASP A 175 -12.64 0.03 -0.35
CA ASP A 175 -11.82 0.40 0.79
C ASP A 175 -11.05 -0.82 1.31
N PHE A 176 -9.73 -0.79 1.13
CA PHE A 176 -8.81 -1.83 1.62
C PHE A 176 -8.27 -1.52 3.02
N ARG A 177 -8.63 -0.37 3.61
CA ARG A 177 -8.14 0.04 4.92
C ARG A 177 -8.83 -0.77 6.03
N ALA A 178 -8.16 -0.87 7.16
CA ALA A 178 -8.68 -1.57 8.32
C ALA A 178 -9.90 -0.86 8.96
N TRP A 179 -9.92 0.49 8.90
CA TRP A 179 -11.03 1.34 9.38
C TRP A 179 -12.02 1.70 8.26
N LYS A 180 -12.41 0.73 7.44
CA LYS A 180 -13.41 0.92 6.37
C LYS A 180 -14.82 1.10 6.91
N GLU A 181 -15.71 1.65 6.10
CA GLU A 181 -17.13 1.78 6.46
C GLU A 181 -17.72 0.42 6.89
N GLY A 182 -18.37 0.40 8.06
CA GLY A 182 -18.92 -0.81 8.67
C GLY A 182 -17.95 -1.59 9.57
N ALA A 183 -16.67 -1.19 9.67
CA ALA A 183 -15.75 -1.75 10.66
C ALA A 183 -16.10 -1.31 12.09
N GLN A 184 -15.97 -2.21 13.06
CA GLN A 184 -16.16 -1.88 14.47
C GLN A 184 -14.95 -1.13 15.03
N LEU A 185 -15.21 -0.02 15.73
CA LEU A 185 -14.17 0.80 16.38
C LEU A 185 -13.52 0.09 17.58
N ASN A 186 -14.32 -0.69 18.31
CA ASN A 186 -13.88 -1.53 19.43
C ASN A 186 -14.24 -2.98 19.13
N PRO A 187 -13.31 -3.80 18.61
CA PRO A 187 -13.59 -5.21 18.42
C PRO A 187 -13.72 -5.92 19.77
N GLU A 188 -14.76 -6.74 19.95
CA GLU A 188 -15.01 -7.47 21.20
C GLU A 188 -14.02 -8.63 21.43
N GLU A 189 -13.33 -9.08 20.38
CA GLU A 189 -12.36 -10.18 20.45
C GLU A 189 -10.94 -9.62 20.46
N GLU A 190 -10.21 -9.91 21.53
CA GLU A 190 -8.78 -9.63 21.67
C GLU A 190 -8.05 -10.30 20.50
N GLN A 191 -7.42 -9.50 19.64
CA GLN A 191 -6.78 -9.99 18.43
C GLN A 191 -5.74 -11.06 18.79
N GLU A 192 -5.95 -12.30 18.34
CA GLU A 192 -5.02 -13.39 18.64
C GLU A 192 -3.65 -13.05 18.03
N SER A 193 -2.67 -12.76 18.88
CA SER A 193 -1.31 -12.46 18.45
C SER A 193 -0.45 -13.73 18.53
N LEU A 194 0.04 -14.21 17.39
CA LEU A 194 1.08 -15.23 17.37
C LEU A 194 2.43 -14.58 17.59
N ILE A 195 3.06 -14.88 18.72
CA ILE A 195 4.40 -14.37 19.05
C ILE A 195 5.42 -15.41 18.58
N TYR A 196 6.28 -15.05 17.65
CA TYR A 196 7.40 -15.88 17.21
C TYR A 196 8.70 -15.42 17.88
N LEU A 197 9.43 -16.37 18.47
CA LEU A 197 10.71 -16.15 19.14
C LEU A 197 11.83 -16.80 18.32
N THR A 198 12.82 -16.00 17.93
CA THR A 198 14.01 -16.47 17.21
C THR A 198 15.14 -16.72 18.19
N TYR A 199 15.66 -17.95 18.19
CA TYR A 199 16.80 -18.37 18.99
C TYR A 199 17.98 -18.77 18.10
N ARG A 200 19.20 -18.50 18.55
CA ARG A 200 20.45 -18.91 17.91
C ARG A 200 21.21 -19.90 18.78
N ASN A 201 21.65 -20.99 18.19
CA ASN A 201 22.52 -21.95 18.85
C ASN A 201 23.94 -21.38 18.99
N LYS A 202 24.49 -21.42 20.21
CA LYS A 202 25.81 -20.85 20.54
C LYS A 202 26.98 -21.63 19.93
N GLU A 203 26.81 -22.93 19.68
CA GLU A 203 27.87 -23.79 19.14
C GLU A 203 27.85 -23.84 17.61
N SER A 204 26.67 -24.05 17.01
CA SER A 204 26.53 -24.22 15.56
C SER A 204 26.28 -22.91 14.81
N GLY A 205 25.82 -21.86 15.51
CA GLY A 205 25.36 -20.61 14.90
C GLY A 205 24.01 -20.72 14.17
N GLU A 206 23.34 -21.89 14.23
CA GLU A 206 22.04 -22.11 13.59
C GLU A 206 20.94 -21.28 14.28
N THR A 207 20.11 -20.59 13.51
CA THR A 207 18.93 -19.85 14.00
C THR A 207 17.66 -20.65 13.77
N LYS A 208 16.80 -20.75 14.80
CA LYS A 208 15.47 -21.38 14.71
C LYS A 208 14.41 -20.46 15.30
N GLU A 209 13.26 -20.43 14.63
CA GLU A 209 12.09 -19.67 15.05
C GLU A 209 11.06 -20.63 15.66
N TYR A 210 10.51 -20.25 16.82
CA TYR A 210 9.49 -21.01 17.53
C TYR A 210 8.27 -20.13 17.77
N LEU A 211 7.08 -20.74 17.78
CA LEU A 211 5.86 -20.06 18.21
C LEU A 211 5.81 -20.05 19.74
N SER A 212 5.43 -18.95 20.38
CA SER A 212 5.22 -18.88 21.83
C SER A 212 3.80 -19.34 22.17
N PRO A 213 3.60 -20.21 23.19
CA PRO A 213 4.61 -20.73 24.12
C PRO A 213 5.28 -22.05 23.66
N ASP A 214 5.04 -22.49 22.43
CA ASP A 214 5.55 -23.74 21.83
C ASP A 214 7.07 -23.72 21.49
N TYR A 215 7.91 -23.57 22.51
CA TYR A 215 9.38 -23.69 22.40
C TYR A 215 9.97 -24.47 23.57
N PRO A 216 11.19 -25.04 23.47
CA PRO A 216 11.78 -25.92 24.49
C PRO A 216 12.31 -25.17 25.71
N TRP A 217 11.47 -24.32 26.32
CA TRP A 217 11.82 -23.50 27.48
C TRP A 217 12.05 -24.31 28.75
N ASP A 218 11.61 -25.56 28.78
CA ASP A 218 11.72 -26.51 29.89
C ASP A 218 12.90 -27.49 29.74
N ASP A 219 13.57 -27.52 28.59
CA ASP A 219 14.76 -28.35 28.35
C ASP A 219 16.05 -27.61 28.78
N PRO A 220 16.74 -28.05 29.85
CA PRO A 220 17.95 -27.38 30.33
C PRO A 220 19.09 -27.37 29.30
N GLN A 221 19.22 -28.43 28.48
CA GLN A 221 20.25 -28.47 27.44
C GLN A 221 19.96 -27.49 26.32
N TRP A 222 18.69 -27.25 26.03
CA TRP A 222 18.30 -26.27 25.04
C TRP A 222 18.55 -24.84 25.55
N ILE A 223 18.14 -24.51 26.78
CA ILE A 223 18.35 -23.17 27.38
C ILE A 223 19.84 -22.81 27.47
N GLU A 224 20.71 -23.77 27.77
CA GLU A 224 22.15 -23.53 27.85
C GLU A 224 22.76 -23.23 26.47
N ASN A 225 22.29 -23.95 25.45
CA ASN A 225 22.87 -23.91 24.09
C ASN A 225 22.24 -22.88 23.16
N TRP A 226 21.07 -22.34 23.49
CA TRP A 226 20.34 -21.40 22.63
C TRP A 226 20.19 -20.04 23.31
N GLU A 227 20.45 -18.97 22.57
CA GLU A 227 20.26 -17.59 23.02
C GLU A 227 19.13 -16.92 22.24
N PHE A 228 18.34 -16.11 22.93
CA PHE A 228 17.32 -15.29 22.29
C PHE A 228 17.97 -14.23 21.39
N VAL A 229 17.45 -14.07 20.18
CA VAL A 229 17.96 -13.11 19.20
C VAL A 229 16.92 -12.03 18.91
N ASP A 230 15.69 -12.43 18.62
CA ASP A 230 14.67 -11.52 18.12
C ASP A 230 13.26 -12.06 18.40
N GLN A 231 12.28 -11.16 18.44
CA GLN A 231 10.86 -11.48 18.58
C GLN A 231 10.07 -10.73 17.52
N ARG A 232 9.19 -11.45 16.82
CA ARG A 232 8.19 -10.83 15.95
C ARG A 232 6.79 -11.29 16.32
N THR A 233 5.87 -10.34 16.36
CA THR A 233 4.45 -10.61 16.60
C THR A 233 3.72 -10.60 15.27
N VAL A 234 2.90 -11.62 15.03
CA VAL A 234 1.99 -11.71 13.88
C VAL A 234 0.57 -11.68 14.43
N LEU A 235 -0.15 -10.60 14.18
CA LEU A 235 -1.56 -10.52 14.55
C LEU A 235 -2.40 -11.37 13.59
N LEU A 236 -3.24 -12.25 14.14
CA LEU A 236 -4.22 -13.01 13.39
C LEU A 236 -5.52 -12.22 13.32
N GLY A 237 -5.94 -11.86 12.11
CA GLY A 237 -7.22 -11.19 11.87
C GLY A 237 -7.08 -9.96 10.98
N ASP A 238 -8.18 -9.61 10.32
CA ASP A 238 -8.31 -8.44 9.42
C ASP A 238 -8.66 -7.15 10.21
N GLN A 239 -8.42 -7.17 11.52
CA GLN A 239 -8.74 -6.06 12.40
C GLN A 239 -7.57 -5.08 12.50
N PRO A 240 -7.86 -3.77 12.59
CA PRO A 240 -6.83 -2.75 12.63
C PRO A 240 -5.82 -3.00 13.75
N ASP A 241 -4.55 -3.16 13.37
CA ASP A 241 -3.34 -3.29 14.20
C ASP A 241 -3.04 -2.06 15.09
N HIS A 242 -4.00 -1.13 15.21
CA HIS A 242 -3.82 0.09 15.97
C HIS A 242 -5.03 0.23 16.87
N GLY A 243 -4.86 -0.07 18.16
CA GLY A 243 -5.82 0.34 19.17
C GLY A 243 -6.03 1.85 19.01
N LEU A 244 -7.26 2.25 18.69
CA LEU A 244 -7.63 3.66 18.62
C LEU A 244 -7.14 4.31 19.91
N PHE A 245 -6.28 5.33 19.80
CA PHE A 245 -5.80 6.08 20.95
C PHE A 245 -6.18 7.54 20.74
N ALA A 246 -6.91 8.09 21.70
CA ALA A 246 -7.34 9.48 21.66
C ALA A 246 -6.86 10.16 22.93
N GLU A 247 -6.15 11.28 22.77
CA GLU A 247 -5.76 12.17 23.88
C GLU A 247 -6.38 13.54 23.70
N ASP A 248 -6.68 14.20 24.81
CA ASP A 248 -7.06 15.62 24.80
C ASP A 248 -5.83 16.54 24.73
N SER A 249 -6.07 17.86 24.67
CA SER A 249 -5.00 18.87 24.64
C SER A 249 -4.13 18.91 25.90
N PHE A 250 -4.53 18.23 26.97
CA PHE A 250 -3.80 18.13 28.24
C PHE A 250 -3.05 16.79 28.39
N GLY A 251 -3.16 15.89 27.40
CA GLY A 251 -2.56 14.56 27.41
C GLY A 251 -3.33 13.53 28.24
N ASN A 252 -4.63 13.76 28.51
CA ASN A 252 -5.48 12.77 29.15
C ASN A 252 -5.98 11.77 28.11
N ASP A 253 -5.92 10.48 28.43
CA ASP A 253 -6.47 9.40 27.60
C ASP A 253 -8.01 9.45 27.59
N MET A 254 -8.55 9.73 26.41
CA MET A 254 -9.98 9.82 26.09
C MET A 254 -10.50 8.59 25.34
N THR A 255 -9.67 7.58 25.12
CA THR A 255 -9.97 6.41 24.29
C THR A 255 -11.27 5.71 24.72
N GLN A 256 -11.41 5.42 26.02
CA GLN A 256 -12.60 4.74 26.53
C GLN A 256 -13.88 5.59 26.40
N VAL A 257 -13.75 6.92 26.52
CA VAL A 257 -14.89 7.83 26.33
C VAL A 257 -15.36 7.79 24.87
N VAL A 258 -14.42 7.78 23.93
CA VAL A 258 -14.69 7.66 22.50
C VAL A 258 -15.34 6.31 22.18
N LEU A 259 -14.76 5.19 22.66
CA LEU A 259 -15.25 3.85 22.34
C LEU A 259 -16.59 3.49 22.98
N GLN A 260 -16.91 4.02 24.17
CA GLN A 260 -18.13 3.70 24.90
C GLN A 260 -19.30 4.65 24.60
N SER A 261 -19.06 5.73 23.84
CA SER A 261 -20.10 6.69 23.48
C SER A 261 -21.05 6.09 22.44
N PRO A 262 -22.35 5.90 22.76
CA PRO A 262 -23.28 5.16 21.89
C PRO A 262 -23.61 5.90 20.58
N ASN A 263 -23.56 7.24 20.59
CA ASN A 263 -23.80 8.09 19.42
C ASN A 263 -22.70 9.14 19.34
N LEU A 264 -21.54 8.73 18.83
CA LEU A 264 -20.39 9.59 18.67
C LEU A 264 -20.25 10.04 17.22
N LEU A 265 -20.11 11.35 17.01
CA LEU A 265 -19.65 11.91 15.74
C LEU A 265 -18.25 12.49 15.97
N VAL A 266 -17.26 12.01 15.20
CA VAL A 266 -15.87 12.45 15.29
C VAL A 266 -15.52 13.30 14.07
N PHE A 267 -15.00 14.51 14.28
CA PHE A 267 -14.45 15.33 13.22
C PHE A 267 -12.93 15.22 13.19
N VAL A 268 -12.38 14.74 12.06
CA VAL A 268 -10.93 14.53 11.92
C VAL A 268 -10.33 15.62 11.02
N SER A 269 -9.27 16.27 11.49
CA SER A 269 -8.45 17.18 10.69
C SER A 269 -6.97 16.91 10.95
N TYR A 270 -6.16 16.92 9.89
CA TYR A 270 -4.71 16.85 9.99
C TYR A 270 -4.10 18.05 10.75
N ASP A 271 -4.72 19.23 10.61
CA ASP A 271 -4.31 20.44 11.33
C ASP A 271 -5.56 21.25 11.71
N LEU A 272 -5.87 21.29 13.00
CA LEU A 272 -7.02 22.03 13.54
C LEU A 272 -6.93 23.53 13.23
N ARG A 273 -5.72 24.07 13.02
CA ARG A 273 -5.50 25.50 12.72
C ARG A 273 -5.84 25.87 11.28
N GLN A 274 -5.97 24.87 10.40
CA GLN A 274 -6.28 25.06 8.99
C GLN A 274 -7.76 24.86 8.68
N ILE A 275 -8.59 24.59 9.70
CA ILE A 275 -10.03 24.45 9.51
C ILE A 275 -10.60 25.83 9.13
N PRO A 276 -11.25 25.96 7.96
CA PRO A 276 -11.82 27.22 7.56
C PRO A 276 -13.01 27.57 8.46
N ALA A 277 -13.21 28.87 8.72
CA ALA A 277 -14.22 29.34 9.69
C ALA A 277 -15.65 28.88 9.34
N ASP A 278 -15.96 28.73 8.05
CA ASP A 278 -17.27 28.24 7.60
C ASP A 278 -17.49 26.75 7.92
N ALA A 279 -16.43 25.96 8.02
CA ALA A 279 -16.51 24.57 8.44
C ALA A 279 -16.74 24.47 9.95
N ILE A 280 -16.10 25.32 10.75
CA ILE A 280 -16.32 25.40 12.20
C ILE A 280 -17.79 25.74 12.50
N GLU A 281 -18.34 26.75 11.83
CA GLU A 281 -19.75 27.13 11.99
C GLU A 281 -20.71 25.98 11.66
N LYS A 282 -20.41 25.19 10.62
CA LYS A 282 -21.20 24.00 10.28
C LYS A 282 -21.08 22.89 11.33
N ILE A 283 -19.89 22.71 11.91
CA ILE A 283 -19.65 21.73 12.97
C ILE A 283 -20.46 22.11 14.22
N GLU A 284 -20.43 23.37 14.63
CA GLU A 284 -21.21 23.90 15.76
C GLU A 284 -22.72 23.68 15.54
N GLN A 285 -23.23 23.95 14.34
CA GLN A 285 -24.64 23.70 14.00
C GLN A 285 -25.02 22.21 14.06
N ILE A 286 -24.09 21.30 13.74
CA ILE A 286 -24.32 19.85 13.85
C ILE A 286 -24.30 19.43 15.32
N GLU A 287 -23.38 19.97 16.11
CA GLU A 287 -23.25 19.73 17.54
C GLU A 287 -24.52 20.14 18.29
N GLU A 288 -25.05 21.35 18.06
CA GLU A 288 -26.29 21.81 18.68
C GLU A 288 -27.47 20.87 18.39
N ARG A 289 -27.60 20.42 17.15
CA ARG A 289 -28.66 19.47 16.73
C ARG A 289 -28.50 18.07 17.34
N LEU A 290 -27.27 17.66 17.62
CA LEU A 290 -26.97 16.38 18.26
C LEU A 290 -27.21 16.45 19.77
N ALA A 291 -26.84 17.57 20.40
CA ALA A 291 -27.10 17.81 21.82
C ALA A 291 -28.60 17.78 22.14
N GLU A 292 -29.45 18.35 21.28
CA GLU A 292 -30.92 18.26 21.40
C GLU A 292 -31.46 16.81 21.37
N LYS A 293 -30.71 15.88 20.77
CA LYS A 293 -31.07 14.46 20.63
C LYS A 293 -30.32 13.54 21.60
N GLY A 294 -29.53 14.10 22.52
CA GLY A 294 -28.73 13.33 23.49
C GLY A 294 -27.50 12.64 22.87
N GLY A 295 -27.01 13.11 21.72
CA GLY A 295 -25.73 12.71 21.13
C GLY A 295 -24.58 13.61 21.58
N GLY A 296 -23.34 13.13 21.42
CA GLY A 296 -22.11 13.89 21.69
C GLY A 296 -21.25 14.05 20.44
N VAL A 297 -20.44 15.11 20.39
CA VAL A 297 -19.45 15.38 19.34
C VAL A 297 -18.06 15.42 19.97
N VAL A 298 -17.07 14.85 19.26
CA VAL A 298 -15.64 14.89 19.61
C VAL A 298 -14.82 15.39 18.43
#